data_AF-A0A3C0ZN73-F1
#
_entry.id   AF-A0A3C0ZN73-F1
#
_cell.length_a   1.000
_cell.length_b   1.000
_cell.length_c   1.000
_cell.angle_alpha   90.00
_cell.angle_beta   90.00
_cell.angle_gamma   90.00
#
_symmetry.space_group_name_H-M   'P 1'
#
loop_
_entity.id
_entity.type
_entity.pdbx_description
1 polymer ?
#
loop_
_entity_poly.entity_id
_entity_poly.type
_entity_poly.pdbx_seq_one_letter_code
_entity_poly.pdbx_strand_id
1 'polypeptide(L)'
;MTQQRIPGTRIRIARNSLYNLSTQAATMLLALWAIPMILAGISAERFGLLALAWAILGYFGLLDLGISRAVTKYVAESVARNAPEEVRSLVGASVGITAAIGAGALVLLLLATPWMTPSVLS
;
A
#
# COMPACT_ATOMS: atom_id res chain seq x y z
N MET A 1 -36.88 19.30 -7.27
CA MET A 1 -35.87 18.22 -7.27
C MET A 1 -35.57 17.89 -5.81
N THR A 2 -36.23 16.86 -5.31
CA THR A 2 -36.38 16.53 -3.89
C THR A 2 -35.15 15.78 -3.39
N GLN A 3 -34.41 16.38 -2.46
CA GLN A 3 -33.32 15.75 -1.70
C GLN A 3 -33.85 14.54 -0.92
N GLN A 4 -33.72 13.34 -1.50
CA GLN A 4 -34.07 12.08 -0.86
C GLN A 4 -33.00 11.75 0.20
N ARG A 5 -33.22 12.20 1.44
CA ARG A 5 -32.37 11.82 2.58
C ARG A 5 -32.50 10.31 2.80
N ILE A 6 -31.45 9.55 2.48
CA ILE A 6 -31.37 8.10 2.70
C ILE A 6 -31.37 7.82 4.22
N PRO A 7 -32.41 7.19 4.79
CA PRO A 7 -32.40 6.78 6.19
C PRO A 7 -31.47 5.55 6.30
N GLY A 8 -30.31 5.71 6.95
CA GLY A 8 -29.34 4.60 7.13
C GLY A 8 -27.86 5.01 7.06
N THR A 9 -27.55 6.27 6.75
CA THR A 9 -26.18 6.77 6.56
C THR A 9 -25.28 6.58 7.79
N ARG A 10 -25.80 6.76 9.01
CA ARG A 10 -25.01 6.62 10.26
C ARG A 10 -24.55 5.18 10.50
N ILE A 11 -25.41 4.19 10.26
CA ILE A 11 -25.08 2.77 10.45
C ILE A 11 -24.07 2.29 9.39
N ARG A 12 -24.20 2.74 8.13
CA ARG A 12 -23.22 2.43 7.08
C ARG A 12 -21.85 3.04 7.35
N ILE A 13 -21.80 4.30 7.80
CA ILE A 13 -20.53 4.95 8.17
C ILE A 13 -19.90 4.25 9.37
N ALA A 14 -20.65 4.00 10.45
CA ALA A 14 -20.14 3.31 11.63
C ALA A 14 -19.57 1.92 11.29
N ARG A 15 -20.28 1.15 10.45
CA ARG A 15 -19.82 -0.17 9.99
C ARG A 15 -18.55 -0.07 9.12
N ASN A 16 -18.49 0.87 8.19
CA ASN A 16 -17.30 1.07 7.35
C ASN A 16 -16.09 1.55 8.16
N SER A 17 -16.31 2.41 9.16
CA SER A 17 -15.27 2.82 10.10
C SER A 17 -14.81 1.63 10.94
N LEU A 18 -15.72 0.80 11.43
CA LEU A 18 -15.38 -0.41 12.18
C LEU A 18 -14.56 -1.39 11.33
N TYR A 19 -14.94 -1.60 10.06
CA TYR A 19 -14.15 -2.41 9.13
C TYR A 19 -12.72 -1.86 8.96
N ASN A 20 -12.57 -0.55 8.72
CA ASN A 20 -11.23 0.05 8.63
C ASN A 20 -10.42 -0.13 9.92
N LEU A 21 -11.06 0.06 11.08
CA LEU A 21 -10.41 -0.10 12.39
C LEU A 21 -10.01 -1.55 12.64
N SER A 22 -10.89 -2.51 12.32
CA SER A 22 -10.62 -3.94 12.44
C SER A 22 -9.46 -4.37 11.55
N THR A 23 -9.41 -3.90 10.30
CA THR A 23 -8.27 -4.17 9.41
C THR A 23 -6.97 -3.59 9.99
N GLN A 24 -7.00 -2.36 10.51
CA GLN A 24 -5.81 -1.76 11.10
C GLN A 24 -5.35 -2.49 12.37
N ALA A 25 -6.28 -2.85 13.25
CA ALA A 25 -6.00 -3.64 14.45
C ALA A 25 -5.43 -5.02 14.09
N ALA A 26 -6.00 -5.69 13.08
CA ALA A 26 -5.49 -6.96 12.60
C ALA A 26 -4.04 -6.83 12.09
N THR A 27 -3.73 -5.81 11.29
CA THR A 27 -2.36 -5.55 10.82
C THR A 27 -1.39 -5.29 11.99
N MET A 28 -1.81 -4.54 13.02
CA MET A 28 -0.98 -4.29 14.20
C MET A 28 -0.71 -5.57 15.00
N LEU A 29 -1.72 -6.42 15.18
CA LEU A 29 -1.57 -7.70 15.88
C LEU A 29 -0.66 -8.66 15.10
N LEU A 30 -0.82 -8.71 13.77
CA LEU A 30 0.07 -9.48 12.90
C LEU A 30 1.51 -8.98 13.01
N ALA A 31 1.73 -7.66 13.00
CA ALA A 31 3.07 -7.09 13.18
C ALA A 31 3.66 -7.45 14.54
N LEU A 32 2.88 -7.33 15.62
CA LEU A 32 3.33 -7.66 16.98
C LEU A 32 3.75 -9.13 17.11
N TRP A 33 3.12 -10.04 16.38
CA TRP A 33 3.46 -11.46 16.38
C TRP A 33 4.59 -11.81 15.40
N ALA A 34 4.63 -11.15 14.23
CA ALA A 34 5.64 -11.40 13.21
C ALA A 34 7.03 -10.86 13.62
N ILE A 35 7.10 -9.68 14.24
CA ILE A 35 8.36 -9.05 14.66
C ILE A 35 9.23 -9.99 15.51
N PRO A 36 8.78 -10.58 16.64
CA PRO A 36 9.62 -11.45 17.46
C PRO A 36 10.07 -12.71 16.70
N MET A 37 9.22 -13.25 15.82
CA MET A 37 9.59 -14.40 14.97
C MET A 37 10.71 -14.07 13.99
N ILE A 38 10.60 -12.92 13.31
CA ILE A 38 11.62 -12.45 12.37
C ILE A 38 12.93 -12.18 13.13
N LEU A 39 12.84 -11.52 14.29
CA LEU A 39 14.00 -11.17 15.12
C LEU A 39 14.70 -12.37 15.77
N ALA A 40 13.98 -13.45 16.06
CA ALA A 40 14.57 -14.65 16.65
C ALA A 40 15.48 -15.42 15.67
N GLY A 41 15.28 -15.29 14.35
CA GLY A 41 15.98 -16.05 13.33
C GLY A 41 17.08 -15.28 12.57
N ILE A 42 17.35 -14.02 12.93
CA ILE A 42 18.14 -13.08 12.13
C ILE A 42 19.36 -12.57 12.90
N SER A 43 20.55 -12.60 12.29
CA SER A 43 21.75 -11.98 12.85
C SER A 43 21.65 -10.45 12.82
N ALA A 44 22.40 -9.75 13.69
CA ALA A 44 22.38 -8.28 13.77
C ALA A 44 22.66 -7.59 12.42
N GLU A 45 23.51 -8.17 11.59
CA GLU A 45 23.87 -7.68 10.26
C GLU A 45 22.67 -7.71 9.28
N ARG A 46 21.91 -8.81 9.29
CA ARG A 46 20.68 -8.95 8.48
C ARG A 46 19.58 -8.03 8.99
N PHE A 47 19.51 -7.76 10.30
CA PHE A 47 18.59 -6.75 10.85
C PHE A 47 18.94 -5.34 10.35
N GLY A 48 20.23 -5.00 10.27
CA GLY A 48 20.67 -3.73 9.68
C GLY A 48 20.20 -3.56 8.22
N LEU A 49 20.33 -4.61 7.41
CA LEU A 49 19.82 -4.62 6.03
C LEU A 49 18.29 -4.47 5.99
N LEU A 50 17.56 -5.16 6.87
CA LEU A 50 16.11 -5.05 6.99
C LEU A 50 15.69 -3.62 7.36
N ALA A 51 16.36 -2.98 8.32
CA ALA A 51 16.08 -1.61 8.73
C ALA A 51 16.31 -0.60 7.59
N LEU A 52 17.37 -0.77 6.81
CA LEU A 52 17.62 0.04 5.61
C LEU A 52 16.54 -0.19 4.54
N ALA A 53 16.12 -1.44 4.32
CA ALA A 53 15.03 -1.75 3.42
C ALA A 53 13.71 -1.07 3.86
N TRP A 54 13.39 -1.10 5.16
CA TRP A 54 12.24 -0.39 5.72
C TRP A 54 12.33 1.13 5.53
N ALA A 55 13.51 1.73 5.71
CA ALA A 55 13.70 3.16 5.47
C ALA A 55 13.42 3.52 3.99
N ILE A 56 13.98 2.76 3.06
CA ILE A 56 13.73 2.92 1.62
C ILE A 56 12.25 2.76 1.30
N LEU A 57 11.60 1.70 1.79
CA LEU A 57 10.15 1.49 1.61
C LEU A 57 9.31 2.63 2.20
N GLY A 58 9.70 3.18 3.34
CA GLY A 58 9.09 4.38 3.92
C GLY A 58 9.15 5.58 2.98
N TYR A 59 10.28 5.79 2.30
CA TYR A 59 10.42 6.82 1.26
C TYR A 59 9.57 6.53 0.01
N PHE A 60 9.40 5.28 -0.39
CA PHE A 60 8.45 4.93 -1.46
C PHE A 60 7.00 5.27 -1.11
N GLY A 61 6.63 5.29 0.17
CA GLY A 61 5.34 5.81 0.61
C GLY A 61 5.13 7.29 0.26
N LEU A 62 6.19 8.11 0.24
CA LEU A 62 6.12 9.49 -0.25
C LEU A 62 5.97 9.56 -1.78
N LEU A 63 6.52 8.59 -2.51
CA LEU A 63 6.41 8.50 -3.98
C LEU A 63 5.01 8.15 -4.48
N ASP A 64 4.12 7.61 -3.63
CA ASP A 64 2.70 7.51 -3.99
C ASP A 64 2.08 8.91 -4.21
N LEU A 65 2.71 10.01 -3.75
CA LEU A 65 2.26 11.41 -3.94
C LEU A 65 0.77 11.65 -3.62
N GLY A 66 0.14 10.76 -2.85
CA GLY A 66 -1.29 10.78 -2.57
C GLY A 66 -2.18 10.19 -3.66
N ILE A 67 -1.64 9.53 -4.69
CA ILE A 67 -2.37 8.80 -5.74
C ILE A 67 -3.37 7.85 -5.09
N SER A 68 -2.98 7.05 -4.10
CA SER A 68 -3.89 6.12 -3.42
C SER A 68 -5.10 6.82 -2.79
N ARG A 69 -4.89 8.02 -2.22
CA ARG A 69 -5.98 8.83 -1.64
C ARG A 69 -6.85 9.47 -2.73
N ALA A 70 -6.23 10.00 -3.79
CA ALA A 70 -6.93 10.60 -4.91
C ALA A 70 -7.83 9.56 -5.61
N VAL A 71 -7.30 8.37 -5.89
CA VAL A 71 -8.02 7.27 -6.53
C VAL A 71 -9.21 6.85 -5.68
N THR A 72 -9.02 6.65 -4.38
CA THR A 72 -10.12 6.31 -3.47
C THR A 72 -11.24 7.35 -3.51
N LYS A 73 -10.89 8.65 -3.50
CA LYS A 73 -11.85 9.75 -3.59
C LYS A 73 -12.59 9.75 -4.94
N TYR A 74 -11.87 9.76 -6.06
CA TYR A 74 -12.47 9.86 -7.39
C TYR A 74 -13.27 8.61 -7.77
N VAL A 75 -12.86 7.43 -7.32
CA VAL A 75 -13.64 6.20 -7.45
C VAL A 75 -14.93 6.30 -6.64
N ALA A 76 -14.88 6.75 -5.38
CA ALA A 76 -16.08 6.92 -4.57
C ALA A 76 -17.07 7.92 -5.18
N GLU A 77 -16.58 9.03 -5.74
CA GLU A 77 -17.39 10.00 -6.47
C GLU A 77 -17.98 9.42 -7.76
N SER A 78 -17.20 8.69 -8.56
CA SER A 78 -17.65 8.07 -9.81
C SER A 78 -18.69 6.98 -9.58
N VAL A 79 -18.53 6.19 -8.50
CA VAL A 79 -19.53 5.21 -8.06
C VAL A 79 -20.82 5.91 -7.65
N ALA A 80 -20.75 7.03 -6.91
CA ALA A 80 -21.94 7.80 -6.53
C ALA A 80 -22.67 8.40 -7.75
N ARG A 81 -21.96 8.69 -8.85
CA ARG A 81 -22.52 9.17 -10.12
C ARG A 81 -23.01 8.06 -11.06
N ASN A 82 -22.87 6.78 -10.70
CA ASN A 82 -23.14 5.63 -11.57
C ASN A 82 -22.34 5.67 -12.90
N ALA A 83 -21.07 6.07 -12.86
CA ALA A 83 -20.17 6.15 -14.02
C ALA A 83 -19.09 5.03 -13.98
N PRO A 84 -19.42 3.78 -14.35
CA PRO A 84 -18.51 2.64 -14.23
C PRO A 84 -17.28 2.71 -15.16
N GLU A 85 -17.42 3.36 -16.32
CA GLU A 85 -16.33 3.64 -17.27
C GLU A 85 -15.22 4.48 -16.63
N GLU A 86 -15.60 5.52 -15.87
CA GLU A 86 -14.66 6.42 -15.18
C GLU A 86 -13.89 5.67 -14.09
N VAL A 87 -14.58 4.82 -13.31
CA VAL A 87 -13.94 3.94 -12.31
C VAL A 87 -12.92 3.02 -12.96
N ARG A 88 -13.27 2.37 -14.08
CA ARG A 88 -12.37 1.45 -14.78
C ARG A 88 -11.12 2.18 -15.30
N SER A 89 -11.29 3.38 -15.84
CA SER A 89 -10.18 4.22 -16.29
C SER A 89 -9.25 4.63 -15.14
N LEU A 90 -9.82 5.14 -14.03
CA LEU A 90 -9.08 5.54 -12.83
C LEU A 90 -8.27 4.37 -12.23
N VAL A 91 -8.92 3.22 -12.06
CA VAL A 91 -8.26 2.03 -11.51
C VAL A 91 -7.18 1.53 -12.47
N GLY A 92 -7.47 1.47 -13.77
CA GLY A 92 -6.51 1.03 -14.79
C GLY A 92 -5.27 1.90 -14.84
N ALA A 93 -5.42 3.23 -14.82
CA ALA A 93 -4.31 4.17 -14.79
C ALA A 93 -3.45 4.00 -13.52
N SER A 94 -4.10 3.84 -12.37
CA SER A 94 -3.41 3.66 -11.09
C SER A 94 -2.60 2.37 -11.07
N VAL A 95 -3.21 1.26 -11.48
CA VAL A 95 -2.54 -0.04 -11.60
C VAL A 95 -1.37 0.04 -12.58
N GLY A 96 -1.55 0.70 -13.73
CA GLY A 96 -0.50 0.90 -14.72
C GLY A 96 0.70 1.67 -14.16
N ILE A 97 0.46 2.77 -13.45
CA ILE A 97 1.52 3.57 -12.81
C ILE A 97 2.25 2.76 -11.74
N THR A 98 1.52 2.09 -10.84
CA THR A 98 2.13 1.27 -9.79
C THR A 98 2.93 0.10 -10.38
N ALA A 99 2.42 -0.55 -11.42
CA ALA A 99 3.12 -1.63 -12.12
C ALA A 99 4.39 -1.13 -12.80
N ALA A 100 4.36 0.05 -13.45
CA ALA A 100 5.53 0.65 -14.07
C ALA A 100 6.61 1.02 -13.05
N ILE A 101 6.23 1.61 -11.91
CA ILE A 101 7.14 1.92 -10.81
C ILE A 101 7.75 0.62 -10.25
N GLY A 102 6.92 -0.40 -10.01
CA GLY A 102 7.38 -1.70 -9.51
C GLY A 102 8.34 -2.41 -10.48
N ALA A 103 8.04 -2.39 -11.78
CA ALA A 103 8.94 -2.92 -12.80
C ALA A 103 10.26 -2.15 -12.87
N GLY A 104 10.23 -0.82 -12.77
CA GLY A 104 11.42 0.01 -12.70
C GLY A 104 12.29 -0.32 -11.47
N ALA A 105 11.67 -0.46 -10.29
CA ALA A 105 12.36 -0.87 -9.08
C ALA A 105 13.00 -2.27 -9.21
N LEU A 106 12.29 -3.22 -9.82
CA LEU A 106 12.82 -4.56 -10.09
C LEU A 106 14.03 -4.51 -11.03
N VAL A 107 13.96 -3.75 -12.12
CA VAL A 107 15.07 -3.57 -13.06
C VAL A 107 16.28 -2.95 -12.37
N LEU A 108 16.07 -1.88 -11.58
CA LEU A 108 17.14 -1.26 -10.80
C LEU A 108 17.79 -2.25 -9.83
N LEU A 109 17.00 -3.08 -9.15
CA LEU A 109 17.50 -4.09 -8.24
C LEU A 109 18.34 -5.16 -8.95
N LEU A 110 17.88 -5.65 -10.11
CA LEU A 110 18.62 -6.62 -10.93
C LEU A 110 19.94 -6.05 -11.46
N LEU A 111 19.96 -4.77 -11.85
CA LEU A 111 21.19 -4.08 -12.28
C LEU A 111 22.15 -3.80 -11.12
N ALA A 112 21.63 -3.55 -9.91
CA ALA A 112 22.44 -3.35 -8.71
C ALA A 112 23.01 -4.67 -8.16
N THR A 113 22.34 -5.81 -8.41
CA THR A 113 22.75 -7.14 -7.93
C THR A 113 24.23 -7.47 -8.21
N PRO A 114 24.78 -7.33 -9.45
CA PRO A 114 26.19 -7.63 -9.73
C PRO A 114 27.19 -6.71 -9.03
N TRP A 115 26.76 -5.56 -8.51
CA TRP A 115 27.61 -4.68 -7.68
C TRP A 115 27.62 -5.09 -6.22
N MET A 116 26.59 -5.81 -5.76
CA MET A 116 26.43 -6.26 -4.37
C MET A 116 27.03 -7.65 -4.12
N THR A 117 27.14 -8.49 -5.15
CA THR A 117 27.67 -9.87 -5.05
C THR A 117 29.20 -10.04 -5.04
N PRO A 118 30.08 -9.10 -5.47
CA PRO A 118 31.52 -9.35 -5.48
C PRO A 118 32.15 -9.57 -4.09
N SER A 119 31.48 -9.16 -3.01
CA SER A 119 32.02 -9.18 -1.65
C SER A 119 31.39 -10.21 -0.71
N VAL A 120 30.44 -11.05 -1.20
CA VAL A 120 29.72 -12.03 -0.36
C VAL A 120 30.15 -13.49 -0.66
N LEU A 121 30.98 -13.71 -1.69
CA LEU A 121 31.45 -15.05 -2.08
C LEU A 121 32.97 -15.29 -1.90
N SER A 122 33.70 -14.37 -1.25
CA SER A 122 35.14 -14.52 -0.93
C SER A 122 35.39 -14.48 0.57
#